data_AF-A0A521TVC5-F1
#
_entry.id   AF-A0A521TVC5-F1
#
_cell.length_a   1.000
_cell.length_b   1.000
_cell.length_c   1.000
_cell.angle_alpha   90.00
_cell.angle_beta   90.00
_cell.angle_gamma   90.00
#
_symmetry.space_group_name_H-M   'P 1'
#
loop_
_entity.id
_entity.type
_entity.pdbx_description
1 polymer ?
#
loop_
_entity_poly.entity_id
_entity_poly.type
_entity_poly.pdbx_seq_one_letter_code
_entity_poly.pdbx_strand_id
1 'polypeptide(L)'
;MDIKKTLLTQAMKLAQNPKVMEIAMNPKVMEVAMKAMAAKAEVTTAMHGATNSVARGLNLATRDEVKELRRTIRKLEDQLAASRAEAGEKP
;
A
#
# COMPACT_ATOMS: atom_id res chain seq x y z
N MET A 1 -2.76 25.27 -8.03
CA MET A 1 -3.59 24.24 -7.35
C MET A 1 -4.57 23.58 -8.33
N ASP A 2 -4.16 23.39 -9.59
CA ASP A 2 -5.13 23.28 -10.68
C ASP A 2 -5.13 21.90 -11.35
N ILE A 3 -4.00 21.20 -11.39
CA ILE A 3 -3.90 19.86 -11.99
C ILE A 3 -4.86 18.86 -11.34
N LYS A 4 -4.99 18.85 -10.01
CA LYS A 4 -5.95 17.99 -9.32
C LYS A 4 -7.39 18.32 -9.70
N LYS A 5 -7.72 19.61 -9.81
CA LYS A 5 -9.06 20.07 -10.21
C LYS A 5 -9.35 19.73 -11.66
N THR A 6 -8.41 19.98 -12.57
CA THR A 6 -8.50 19.62 -13.99
C THR A 6 -8.66 18.12 -14.18
N LEU A 7 -7.89 17.30 -13.45
CA LEU A 7 -8.03 15.84 -13.46
C LEU A 7 -9.42 15.41 -12.96
N LEU A 8 -9.90 16.02 -11.88
CA LEU A 8 -11.22 15.71 -11.31
C LEU A 8 -12.37 16.11 -12.25
N THR A 9 -12.26 17.28 -12.89
CA THR A 9 -13.23 17.74 -13.89
C THR A 9 -13.23 16.84 -15.13
N GLN A 10 -12.05 16.42 -15.60
CA GLN A 10 -11.94 15.49 -16.72
C GLN A 10 -12.47 14.10 -16.36
N ALA A 11 -12.21 13.61 -15.14
CA ALA A 11 -12.78 12.35 -14.65
C ALA A 11 -14.31 12.41 -14.58
N MET A 12 -14.90 13.52 -14.10
CA MET A 12 -16.36 13.71 -14.11
C MET A 12 -16.94 13.73 -15.52
N LYS A 13 -16.29 14.42 -16.47
CA LYS A 13 -16.71 14.44 -17.87
C LYS A 13 -16.63 13.04 -18.51
N LEU A 14 -15.64 12.26 -18.13
CA LEU A 14 -15.45 10.90 -18.63
C LEU A 14 -16.53 9.94 -18.07
N ALA A 15 -16.88 10.07 -16.78
CA ALA A 15 -17.92 9.28 -16.14
C ALA A 15 -19.33 9.59 -16.67
N GLN A 16 -19.56 10.82 -17.13
CA GLN A 16 -20.84 11.25 -17.71
C GLN A 16 -21.01 10.85 -19.19
N ASN A 17 -19.96 10.31 -19.83
CA ASN A 17 -20.03 9.93 -21.24
C ASN A 17 -20.63 8.52 -21.38
N PRO A 18 -21.82 8.36 -21.98
CA PRO A 18 -22.48 7.06 -22.11
C PRO A 18 -21.64 6.03 -22.88
N LYS A 19 -20.83 6.48 -23.86
CA LYS A 19 -19.94 5.60 -24.63
C LYS A 19 -18.80 5.01 -23.79
N VAL A 20 -18.34 5.72 -22.76
CA VAL A 20 -17.31 5.21 -21.85
C VAL A 20 -17.89 4.13 -20.95
N MET A 21 -19.14 4.30 -20.53
CA MET A 21 -19.86 3.28 -19.77
C MET A 21 -20.04 2.00 -20.59
N GLU A 22 -20.42 2.10 -21.87
CA GLU A 22 -20.50 0.96 -22.77
C GLU A 22 -19.15 0.25 -22.98
N ILE A 23 -18.07 1.01 -23.16
CA ILE A 23 -16.72 0.48 -23.30
C ILE A 23 -16.26 -0.22 -22.01
N ALA A 24 -16.57 0.35 -20.85
CA ALA A 24 -16.25 -0.24 -19.54
C ALA A 24 -17.07 -1.51 -19.26
N MET A 25 -18.31 -1.58 -19.77
CA MET A 25 -19.17 -2.76 -19.69
C MET A 25 -18.78 -3.85 -20.70
N ASN A 26 -17.85 -3.57 -21.61
CA ASN A 26 -17.36 -4.58 -22.53
C ASN A 26 -16.45 -5.59 -21.78
N PRO A 27 -16.75 -6.90 -21.84
CA PRO A 27 -16.00 -7.91 -21.11
C PRO A 27 -14.51 -7.94 -21.47
N LYS A 28 -14.14 -7.65 -22.72
CA LYS A 28 -12.73 -7.65 -23.16
C LYS A 28 -11.94 -6.48 -22.58
N VAL A 29 -12.58 -5.32 -22.46
CA VAL A 29 -11.95 -4.12 -21.87
C VAL A 29 -11.77 -4.32 -20.37
N MET A 30 -12.79 -4.86 -19.71
CA MET A 30 -12.73 -5.20 -18.30
C MET A 30 -11.64 -6.25 -18.02
N GLU A 31 -11.55 -7.31 -18.83
CA GLU A 31 -10.51 -8.34 -18.69
C GLU A 31 -9.09 -7.77 -18.85
N VAL A 32 -8.87 -6.92 -19.86
CA VAL A 32 -7.57 -6.25 -20.08
C VAL A 32 -7.27 -5.31 -18.91
N ALA A 33 -8.24 -4.55 -18.43
CA ALA A 33 -8.07 -3.67 -17.27
C ALA A 33 -7.74 -4.47 -16.00
N MET A 34 -8.42 -5.59 -15.76
CA MET A 34 -8.14 -6.49 -14.64
C MET A 34 -6.74 -7.10 -14.74
N LYS A 35 -6.34 -7.60 -15.92
CA LYS A 35 -4.99 -8.11 -16.17
C LYS A 35 -3.93 -7.04 -15.97
N ALA A 36 -4.17 -5.81 -16.43
CA ALA A 36 -3.26 -4.70 -16.23
C ALA A 36 -3.14 -4.32 -14.74
N MET A 37 -4.25 -4.32 -13.99
CA MET A 37 -4.23 -4.09 -12.55
C MET A 37 -3.46 -5.19 -11.80
N ALA A 38 -3.69 -6.45 -12.16
CA ALA A 38 -2.97 -7.59 -11.60
C ALA A 38 -1.46 -7.50 -11.89
N ALA A 39 -1.08 -7.28 -13.15
CA ALA A 39 0.32 -7.12 -13.54
C ALA A 39 0.99 -5.94 -12.82
N LYS A 40 0.29 -4.81 -12.64
CA LYS A 40 0.80 -3.68 -11.85
C LYS A 40 1.07 -4.07 -10.39
N ALA A 41 0.15 -4.82 -9.78
CA ALA A 41 0.32 -5.28 -8.41
C ALA A 41 1.51 -6.23 -8.27
N GLU A 42 1.67 -7.18 -9.21
CA GLU A 42 2.80 -8.11 -9.26
C GLU A 42 4.13 -7.36 -9.44
N VAL A 43 4.22 -6.43 -10.39
CA VAL A 43 5.44 -5.63 -10.62
C VAL A 43 5.79 -4.78 -9.40
N THR A 44 4.80 -4.13 -8.78
CA THR A 44 5.04 -3.30 -7.58
C THR A 44 5.56 -4.16 -6.42
N THR A 45 5.02 -5.37 -6.26
CA THR A 45 5.43 -6.33 -5.22
C THR A 45 6.83 -6.87 -5.48
N ALA A 46 7.13 -7.25 -6.73
CA ALA A 46 8.45 -7.70 -7.14
C ALA A 46 9.52 -6.63 -6.95
N MET A 47 9.21 -5.37 -7.27
CA MET A 47 10.11 -4.23 -7.07
C MET A 47 10.39 -3.98 -5.57
N HIS A 48 9.36 -3.98 -4.71
CA HIS A 48 9.55 -3.86 -3.27
C HIS A 48 10.42 -5.01 -2.71
N GLY A 49 10.16 -6.24 -3.16
CA GLY A 49 10.96 -7.41 -2.78
C GLY A 49 12.42 -7.31 -3.20
N ALA A 50 12.68 -6.88 -4.44
CA ALA A 50 14.03 -6.68 -4.96
C ALA A 50 14.78 -5.60 -4.17
N THR A 51 14.14 -4.46 -3.89
CA THR A 51 14.77 -3.39 -3.10
C THR A 51 15.08 -3.85 -1.68
N ASN A 52 14.21 -4.65 -1.06
CA ASN A 52 14.45 -5.14 0.30
C ASN A 52 15.58 -6.19 0.35
N SER A 53 15.64 -7.09 -0.64
CA SER A 53 16.72 -8.09 -0.77
C SER A 53 18.08 -7.45 -0.98
N VAL A 54 18.18 -6.42 -1.84
CA VAL A 54 19.42 -5.68 -2.07
C VAL A 54 19.82 -4.91 -0.80
N ALA A 55 18.87 -4.25 -0.14
CA ALA A 55 19.15 -3.54 1.11
C ALA A 55 19.70 -4.48 2.18
N ARG A 56 19.08 -5.65 2.38
CA ARG A 56 19.58 -6.69 3.30
C ARG A 56 20.96 -7.22 2.94
N GLY A 57 21.22 -7.49 1.66
CA GLY A 57 22.54 -7.94 1.19
C GLY A 57 23.65 -6.91 1.43
N LEU A 58 23.30 -5.63 1.50
CA LEU A 58 24.20 -4.52 1.84
C LEU A 58 24.14 -4.14 3.33
N ASN A 59 23.39 -4.88 4.15
CA ASN A 59 23.12 -4.58 5.56
C ASN A 59 22.49 -3.20 5.82
N LEU A 60 21.73 -2.67 4.85
CA LEU A 60 20.92 -1.46 4.98
C LEU A 60 19.50 -1.84 5.44
N ALA A 61 19.06 -1.28 6.56
CA ALA A 61 17.66 -1.38 6.98
C ALA A 61 16.80 -0.40 6.20
N THR A 62 15.71 -0.88 5.58
CA THR A 62 14.78 -0.01 4.84
C THR A 62 13.91 0.79 5.81
N ARG A 63 13.34 1.92 5.36
CA ARG A 63 12.46 2.76 6.18
C ARG A 63 11.24 2.01 6.70
N ASP A 64 10.69 1.12 5.88
CA ASP A 64 9.52 0.31 6.24
C ASP A 64 9.89 -0.74 7.29
N GLU A 65 11.05 -1.40 7.18
CA GLU A 65 11.57 -2.30 8.21
C GLU A 65 11.82 -1.58 9.54
N VAL A 66 12.38 -0.37 9.52
CA VAL A 66 12.57 0.46 10.74
C VAL A 66 11.23 0.84 11.36
N LYS A 67 10.24 1.19 10.54
CA LYS A 67 8.90 1.53 11.01
C LYS A 67 8.22 0.32 11.66
N GLU A 68 8.38 -0.87 11.08
CA GLU A 68 7.83 -2.11 11.62
C GLU A 68 8.53 -2.50 12.93
N LEU A 69 9.86 -2.40 13.01
CA LEU A 69 10.61 -2.62 14.25
C LEU A 69 10.12 -1.72 15.39
N ARG A 70 9.94 -0.41 15.12
CA ARG A 70 9.39 0.54 16.10
C ARG A 70 7.96 0.20 16.53
N ARG A 71 7.17 -0.41 15.65
CA ARG A 71 5.82 -0.86 15.99
C ARG A 71 5.88 -2.08 16.90
N THR A 72 6.73 -3.05 16.57
CA THR A 72 6.95 -4.25 17.38
C THR A 72 7.49 -3.91 18.77
N ILE A 73 8.47 -3.00 18.86
CA ILE A 73 9.00 -2.54 20.15
C ILE A 73 7.88 -1.96 21.02
N ARG A 74 7.09 -1.03 20.50
CA ARG A 74 5.96 -0.46 21.25
C ARG A 74 4.97 -1.52 21.72
N LYS A 75 4.65 -2.49 20.87
CA LYS A 75 3.77 -3.60 21.25
C LYS A 75 4.37 -4.45 22.38
N LEU A 76 5.67 -4.70 22.34
CA LEU A 76 6.37 -5.44 23.40
C LEU A 76 6.47 -4.63 24.70
N GLU A 77 6.69 -3.32 24.60
CA GLU A 77 6.66 -2.40 25.74
C GLU A 77 5.28 -2.40 26.41
N ASP A 78 4.21 -2.30 25.61
CA ASP A 78 2.82 -2.35 26.11
C ASP A 78 2.52 -3.69 26.80
N GLN A 79 2.95 -4.81 26.20
CA GLN A 79 2.79 -6.15 26.77
C GLN A 79 3.57 -6.32 28.07
N LEU A 80 4.81 -5.82 28.12
CA LEU A 80 5.64 -5.87 29.31
C LEU A 80 5.05 -5.02 30.43
N ALA A 81 4.54 -3.82 30.11
CA ALA A 81 3.87 -2.96 31.08
C ALA A 81 2.60 -3.61 31.64
N ALA A 82 1.78 -4.23 30.79
CA ALA A 82 0.61 -4.99 31.21
C ALA A 82 0.98 -6.16 32.13
N SER A 83 1.99 -6.96 31.75
CA SER A 83 2.45 -8.10 32.55
C SER A 83 3.02 -7.68 33.92
N ARG A 84 3.78 -6.57 33.98
CA ARG A 84 4.28 -6.02 35.25
C ARG A 84 3.16 -5.52 36.14
N ALA A 85 2.14 -4.88 35.57
CA ALA A 85 0.96 -4.44 36.30
C ALA A 85 0.17 -5.63 36.89
N GLU A 86 0.03 -6.72 36.12
CA GLU A 86 -0.57 -7.98 36.59
C GLU A 86 0.27 -8.65 37.69
N ALA A 87 1.59 -8.57 37.60
CA ALA A 87 2.51 -9.13 38.61
C ALA A 87 2.58 -8.31 39.91
N GLY A 88 1.87 -7.17 40.00
CA GLY A 88 1.90 -6.29 41.16
C GLY A 88 3.25 -5.61 41.38
N GLU A 89 4.15 -5.67 40.39
CA GLU A 89 5.45 -5.03 40.42
C GLU A 89 5.23 -3.53 40.14
N LYS A 90 5.24 -2.72 41.21
CA LYS A 90 5.22 -1.25 41.06
C LYS A 90 6.50 -0.80 40.35
N PRO A 91 6.40 0.26 39.51
CA PRO A 91 7.51 0.73 38.68
C PRO A 91 8.76 1.10 39.49
#